data_AF-A0AA97FA01-F1
#
_entry.id   AF-A0AA97FA01-F1
#
_cell.length_a   1.000
_cell.length_b   1.000
_cell.length_c   1.000
_cell.angle_alpha   90.00
_cell.angle_beta   90.00
_cell.angle_gamma   90.00
#
_symmetry.space_group_name_H-M   'P 1'
#
loop_
_entity.id
_entity.type
_entity.pdbx_description
1 polymer ?
#
loop_
_entity_poly.entity_id
_entity_poly.type
_entity_poly.pdbx_seq_one_letter_code
_entity_poly.pdbx_strand_id
1 'polypeptide(L)' 'MDQILTEKIGKIFDEEGITEKVTCPQVFELAEKHGIEKADIAKYCNINKIKIRECQLGCFK' A
#
# COMPACT_ATOMS: atom_id res chain seq x y z
N MET A 1 -17.71 -7.10 3.95
CA MET A 1 -16.90 -6.24 4.84
C MET A 1 -15.45 -6.43 4.39
N ASP A 2 -14.70 -5.46 3.88
CA ASP A 2 -14.65 -4.03 4.19
C ASP A 2 -14.30 -3.18 2.94
N GLN A 3 -15.29 -2.53 2.33
CA GLN A 3 -15.06 -1.61 1.20
C GLN A 3 -14.45 -0.28 1.65
N ILE A 4 -14.68 0.11 2.92
CA ILE A 4 -14.23 1.39 3.50
C ILE A 4 -12.70 1.46 3.60
N LEU A 5 -12.04 0.36 3.98
CA LEU A 5 -10.58 0.33 4.12
C LEU A 5 -9.87 0.51 2.78
N THR A 6 -10.42 -0.11 1.74
CA THR A 6 -9.96 -0.02 0.35
C THR A 6 -10.03 1.44 -0.15
N GLU A 7 -11.15 2.12 0.09
CA GLU A 7 -11.31 3.55 -0.24
C GLU A 7 -10.33 4.44 0.54
N LYS A 8 -10.09 4.14 1.82
CA LYS A 8 -9.15 4.89 2.66
C LYS A 8 -7.73 4.80 2.10
N ILE A 9 -7.29 3.60 1.69
CA ILE A 9 -5.98 3.40 1.08
C ILE A 9 -5.84 4.21 -0.21
N GLY A 10 -6.89 4.24 -1.05
CA GLY A 10 -6.89 5.05 -2.27
C GLY A 10 -6.69 6.55 -2.03
N LYS A 11 -7.35 7.12 -1.02
CA LYS A 11 -7.14 8.53 -0.65
C LYS A 11 -5.72 8.81 -0.18
N ILE A 12 -5.18 7.94 0.65
CA ILE A 12 -3.81 8.05 1.16
C ILE A 12 -2.80 8.00 0.00
N PHE A 13 -3.04 7.13 -0.97
CA PHE A 13 -2.19 7.00 -2.15
C PHE A 13 -2.27 8.26 -3.03
N ASP A 14 -3.43 8.87 -3.18
CA ASP A 14 -3.60 10.14 -3.91
C ASP A 14 -2.85 11.29 -3.22
N GLU A 15 -2.94 11.39 -1.89
CA GLU A 15 -2.21 12.40 -1.11
C GLU A 15 -0.67 12.26 -1.22
N GLU A 16 -0.16 11.03 -1.28
CA GLU A 16 1.27 10.75 -1.46
C GLU A 16 1.71 10.76 -2.94
N GLY A 17 0.79 10.96 -3.89
CA GLY A 17 1.08 10.97 -5.33
C GLY A 17 1.37 9.59 -5.95
N ILE A 18 0.87 8.53 -5.32
CA ILE A 18 1.10 7.12 -5.68
C ILE A 18 -0.03 6.66 -6.60
N THR A 19 0.18 6.78 -7.90
CA THR A 19 -0.83 6.45 -8.92
C THR A 19 -0.73 5.03 -9.44
N GLU A 20 0.48 4.56 -9.73
CA GLU A 20 0.69 3.26 -10.42
C GLU A 20 1.76 2.38 -9.76
N LYS A 21 2.60 2.99 -8.92
CA LYS A 21 3.80 2.36 -8.35
C LYS A 21 3.97 2.85 -6.93
N VAL A 22 4.12 1.95 -5.99
CA VAL A 22 4.36 2.25 -4.58
C VAL A 22 5.69 1.65 -4.15
N THR A 23 6.44 2.31 -3.28
CA THR A 23 7.64 1.70 -2.69
C THR A 23 7.30 0.97 -1.39
N CYS A 24 8.04 -0.08 -1.05
CA CYS A 24 7.84 -0.79 0.21
C CYS A 24 7.97 0.11 1.45
N PRO A 25 8.97 0.99 1.60
CA PRO A 25 8.99 1.95 2.72
C PRO A 25 7.74 2.82 2.79
N GLN A 26 7.22 3.30 1.66
CA GLN A 26 5.94 4.04 1.64
C GLN A 26 4.78 3.18 2.15
N VAL A 27 4.65 1.93 1.72
CA VAL A 27 3.61 1.03 2.24
C VAL A 27 3.71 0.87 3.77
N PHE A 28 4.93 0.76 4.30
CA PHE A 28 5.18 0.64 5.74
C PHE A 28 4.85 1.94 6.49
N GLU A 29 5.31 3.09 6.00
CA GLU A 29 4.96 4.39 6.59
C GLU A 29 3.46 4.62 6.60
N LEU A 30 2.76 4.28 5.51
CA LEU A 30 1.30 4.42 5.44
C LEU A 30 0.58 3.46 6.40
N ALA A 31 1.08 2.23 6.52
CA ALA A 31 0.57 1.26 7.48
C ALA A 31 0.70 1.78 8.92
N GLU A 32 1.87 2.28 9.30
CA GLU A 32 2.13 2.79 10.65
C GLU A 32 1.39 4.11 10.93
N LYS A 33 1.44 5.05 9.99
CA LYS A 33 0.82 6.39 10.10
C LYS A 33 -0.70 6.32 10.21
N HIS A 34 -1.33 5.39 9.49
CA HIS A 34 -2.79 5.26 9.48
C HIS A 34 -3.33 4.07 10.29
N GLY A 35 -2.45 3.29 10.91
CA GLY A 35 -2.80 2.08 11.67
C GLY A 35 -3.45 1.00 10.82
N ILE A 36 -3.06 0.88 9.55
CA ILE A 36 -3.62 -0.07 8.59
C ILE A 36 -2.70 -1.28 8.51
N GLU A 37 -3.27 -2.48 8.39
CA GLU A 37 -2.46 -3.67 8.16
C GLU A 37 -1.78 -3.62 6.79
N LYS A 38 -0.46 -3.86 6.77
CA LYS A 38 0.31 -4.02 5.53
C LYS A 38 -0.29 -5.04 4.56
N ALA A 39 -0.98 -6.06 5.08
CA ALA A 39 -1.68 -7.06 4.28
C ALA A 39 -2.87 -6.46 3.49
N ASP A 40 -3.59 -5.49 4.07
CA ASP A 40 -4.67 -4.78 3.40
C ASP A 40 -4.15 -3.80 2.36
N ILE A 41 -3.06 -3.09 2.64
CA ILE A 41 -2.41 -2.23 1.64
C ILE A 41 -1.87 -3.09 0.48
N ALA A 42 -1.28 -4.25 0.77
CA ALA A 42 -0.83 -5.19 -0.26
C ALA A 42 -2.00 -5.75 -1.09
N LYS A 43 -3.13 -6.11 -0.46
CA LYS A 43 -4.36 -6.50 -1.14
C LYS A 43 -4.88 -5.39 -2.05
N TYR A 44 -4.93 -4.16 -1.54
CA TYR A 44 -5.35 -2.99 -2.30
C TYR A 44 -4.47 -2.79 -3.54
N CYS A 45 -3.15 -2.85 -3.37
CA CYS A 45 -2.20 -2.75 -4.48
C CYS A 45 -2.43 -3.87 -5.51
N ASN A 46 -2.66 -5.10 -5.06
CA ASN A 46 -2.89 -6.24 -5.94
C ASN A 46 -4.20 -6.10 -6.75
N ILE A 47 -5.28 -5.65 -6.11
CA ILE A 47 -6.59 -5.41 -6.75
C ILE A 47 -6.50 -4.26 -7.76
N ASN A 48 -5.83 -3.16 -7.40
CA ASN A 48 -5.69 -1.96 -8.24
C ASN A 48 -4.52 -2.06 -9.23
N LYS A 49 -3.86 -3.22 -9.34
CA LYS A 49 -2.70 -3.46 -10.21
C LYS A 49 -1.53 -2.47 -10.00
N ILE A 50 -1.39 -1.96 -8.79
CA ILE A 50 -0.31 -1.06 -8.39
C ILE A 50 0.97 -1.90 -8.20
N LYS A 51 2.06 -1.51 -8.86
CA LYS A 51 3.33 -2.24 -8.77
C LYS A 51 4.13 -1.79 -7.56
N ILE A 52 4.39 -2.70 -6.63
CA ILE A 52 5.32 -2.44 -5.52
C ILE A 52 6.75 -2.51 -6.06
N ARG A 53 7.48 -1.40 -6.03
CA ARG A 53 8.90 -1.27 -6.40
C ARG A 53 9.74 -1.13 -5.14
N GLU A 54 11.05 -1.38 -5.24
CA GLU A 54 11.98 -1.19 -4.11
C GLU A 54 11.54 -1.90 -2.82
N CYS A 55 11.15 -3.17 -2.96
CA CYS A 55 10.82 -3.99 -1.81
C CYS A 55 12.06 -4.23 -0.95
N GLN A 56 12.16 -3.50 0.17
CA GLN A 56 13.23 -3.68 1.18
C GLN A 56 13.20 -5.09 1.80
N LEU A 57 12.13 -5.87 1.58
CA LEU A 57 12.08 -7.33 1.79
C LEU A 57 12.87 -8.08 0.69
N GLY A 58 14.04 -7.56 0.30
CA GLY A 58 14.99 -8.28 -0.52
C GLY A 58 15.59 -9.44 0.27
N CYS A 59 14.83 -10.52 0.43
CA CYS A 59 15.25 -11.92 0.62
C CYS A 59 14.02 -12.77 1.01
N PHE A 60 13.16 -13.11 0.04
CA PHE A 60 12.69 -14.50 0.03
C PHE A 60 13.92 -15.31 -0.39
N LYS A 61 14.67 -15.83 0.58
CA LYS A 61 15.63 -16.92 0.34
C LYS A 61 14.90 -18.24 0.53
#